data_AF-A0A1M6CSI8-F1
#
_entry.id   AF-A0A1M6CSI8-F1
#
_cell.length_a   1.000
_cell.length_b   1.000
_cell.length_c   1.000
_cell.angle_alpha   90.00
_cell.angle_beta   90.00
_cell.angle_gamma   90.00
#
_symmetry.space_group_name_H-M   'P 1'
#
loop_
_entity.id
_entity.type
_entity.pdbx_description
1 polymer ?
#
loop_
_entity_poly.entity_id
_entity_poly.type
_entity_poly.pdbx_seq_one_letter_code
_entity_poly.pdbx_strand_id
1 'polypeptide(L)'
;MLISRQVHSGNPVSGRRPGAGRTKIPLRQAVSLAIDRAQMVKEVLGDYGEPADTLFTPLATTWVVRGLWTTDEDRATELVTQVKAGTPHKVVFAVNSALANRWSYKPIAEILQWELKAFGFEVELKLLEMGAWNEAVKKGE
;
A
#
# COMPACT_ATOMS: atom_id res chain seq x y z
N MET A 1 8.75 49.74 1.73
CA MET A 1 9.44 48.80 2.65
C MET A 1 9.27 47.40 2.06
N LEU A 2 10.25 46.98 1.25
CA LEU A 2 10.38 45.64 0.68
C LEU A 2 11.00 44.72 1.72
N ILE A 3 10.43 43.54 1.99
CA ILE A 3 11.21 42.31 2.19
C ILE A 3 10.44 41.13 1.56
N SER A 4 11.01 40.64 0.47
CA SER A 4 10.75 39.34 -0.14
C SER A 4 11.34 38.22 0.74
N ARG A 5 10.63 37.10 0.87
CA ARG A 5 11.23 35.78 1.13
C ARG A 5 10.52 34.71 0.30
N GLN A 6 11.07 34.49 -0.88
CA GLN A 6 11.02 33.22 -1.58
C GLN A 6 11.87 32.21 -0.78
N VAL A 7 11.40 30.97 -0.56
CA VAL A 7 12.25 29.75 -0.46
C VAL A 7 11.39 28.49 -0.43
N HIS A 8 11.68 27.65 -1.43
CA HIS A 8 11.63 26.19 -1.51
C HIS A 8 10.30 25.44 -1.68
N SER A 9 10.09 25.11 -2.96
CA SER A 9 9.63 23.82 -3.49
C SER A 9 9.96 22.63 -2.57
N GLY A 10 8.98 22.21 -1.77
CA GLY A 10 8.94 20.89 -1.18
C GLY A 10 7.96 20.04 -1.99
N ASN A 11 8.48 19.08 -2.74
CA ASN A 11 7.67 18.05 -3.40
C ASN A 11 6.90 17.30 -2.29
N PRO A 12 5.56 17.17 -2.32
CA PRO A 12 4.85 16.46 -1.28
C PRO A 12 5.23 14.97 -1.35
N VAL A 13 5.99 14.51 -0.36
CA VAL A 13 6.11 13.08 -0.05
C VAL A 13 4.69 12.56 0.15
N SER A 14 4.35 11.45 -0.53
CA SER A 14 3.06 10.75 -0.59
C SER A 14 2.32 10.50 0.76
N GLY A 15 2.86 10.94 1.89
CA GLY A 15 2.30 10.77 3.24
C GLY A 15 1.25 11.80 3.70
N ARG A 16 1.03 12.95 3.02
CA ARG A 16 0.03 13.94 3.49
C ARG A 16 -0.82 14.54 2.38
N ARG A 17 -2.01 13.97 2.18
CA ARG A 17 -3.16 14.73 1.66
C ARG A 17 -3.70 15.65 2.78
N PRO A 18 -4.01 16.93 2.53
CA PRO A 18 -4.68 17.80 3.50
C PRO A 18 -6.01 17.16 3.94
N GLY A 19 -6.24 17.04 5.26
CA GLY A 19 -7.40 16.34 5.83
C GLY A 19 -7.16 14.88 6.25
N ALA A 20 -5.93 14.36 6.18
CA ALA A 20 -5.55 13.02 6.63
C ALA A 20 -5.53 12.87 8.18
N GLY A 21 -6.70 12.99 8.81
CA GLY A 21 -6.91 12.82 10.25
C GLY A 21 -6.74 11.36 10.72
N ARG A 22 -6.67 11.20 12.05
CA ARG A 22 -6.34 10.00 12.86
C ARG A 22 -6.97 8.65 12.44
N THR A 23 -7.98 8.61 11.58
CA THR A 23 -8.70 7.40 11.10
C THR A 23 -7.94 6.57 10.06
N LYS A 24 -6.94 7.13 9.38
CA LYS A 24 -6.19 6.40 8.33
C LYS A 24 -5.14 5.42 8.87
N ILE A 25 -4.70 5.57 10.13
CA ILE A 25 -3.69 4.69 10.72
C ILE A 25 -4.26 3.29 10.97
N PRO A 26 -5.44 3.13 11.62
CA PRO A 26 -6.00 1.79 11.84
C PRO A 26 -6.35 1.06 10.53
N LEU A 27 -6.79 1.77 9.48
CA LEU A 27 -7.05 1.14 8.17
C LEU A 27 -5.78 0.59 7.53
N ARG A 28 -4.67 1.33 7.55
CA ARG A 28 -3.40 0.82 7.02
C ARG A 28 -2.88 -0.38 7.80
N GLN A 29 -3.09 -0.38 9.12
CA GLN A 29 -2.75 -1.52 9.98
C GLN A 29 -3.60 -2.73 9.65
N ALA A 30 -4.91 -2.57 9.50
CA ALA A 30 -5.81 -3.65 9.13
C ALA A 30 -5.41 -4.28 7.79
N VAL A 31 -5.11 -3.46 6.78
CA VAL A 31 -4.64 -3.96 5.47
C VAL A 31 -3.35 -4.75 5.61
N SER A 32 -2.39 -4.29 6.42
CA SER A 32 -1.14 -5.02 6.64
C SER A 32 -1.35 -6.37 7.32
N LEU A 33 -2.30 -6.46 8.24
CA LEU A 33 -2.63 -7.67 9.00
C LEU A 33 -3.45 -8.68 8.18
N ALA A 34 -4.21 -8.22 7.19
CA ALA A 34 -5.01 -9.09 6.33
C ALA A 34 -4.18 -9.87 5.30
N ILE A 35 -2.96 -9.43 5.01
CA ILE A 35 -2.13 -10.04 3.97
C ILE A 35 -1.38 -11.24 4.55
N ASP A 36 -1.76 -12.46 4.13
CA ASP A 36 -0.94 -13.65 4.33
C ASP A 36 0.23 -13.67 3.33
N ARG A 37 1.39 -13.26 3.82
CA ARG A 37 2.62 -13.18 3.02
C ARG A 37 3.22 -14.55 2.76
N ALA A 38 3.01 -15.52 3.65
CA ALA A 38 3.50 -16.88 3.48
C ALA A 38 2.71 -17.58 2.37
N GLN A 39 1.38 -17.47 2.41
CA GLN A 39 0.51 -17.98 1.35
C GLN A 39 0.80 -17.28 0.01
N MET A 40 1.04 -15.96 0.00
CA MET A 40 1.39 -15.24 -1.22
C MET A 40 2.69 -15.76 -1.85
N VAL A 41 3.74 -16.00 -1.05
CA VAL A 41 4.99 -16.58 -1.54
C VAL A 41 4.76 -17.99 -2.09
N LYS A 42 4.00 -18.82 -1.38
CA LYS A 42 3.72 -20.19 -1.80
C LYS A 42 2.89 -20.27 -3.08
N GLU A 43 1.72 -19.65 -3.08
CA GLU A 43 0.69 -19.84 -4.11
C GLU A 43 0.88 -18.90 -5.31
N VAL A 44 1.38 -17.67 -5.10
CA VAL A 44 1.60 -16.70 -6.18
C VAL A 44 3.04 -16.73 -6.68
N LEU A 45 4.00 -16.86 -5.75
CA LEU A 45 5.42 -16.88 -6.09
C LEU A 45 5.99 -18.29 -6.31
N GLY A 46 5.20 -19.36 -6.13
CA GLY A 46 5.64 -20.74 -6.33
C GLY A 46 6.82 -21.12 -5.42
N ASP A 47 6.76 -20.67 -4.16
CA ASP A 47 7.83 -20.79 -3.16
C ASP A 47 9.14 -20.06 -3.52
N TYR A 48 9.11 -19.15 -4.51
CA TYR A 48 10.27 -18.33 -4.86
C TYR A 48 10.36 -17.08 -3.98
N GLY A 49 11.20 -17.16 -2.95
CA GLY A 49 11.50 -16.06 -2.03
C GLY A 49 11.12 -16.36 -0.59
N GLU A 50 11.29 -15.37 0.29
CA GLU A 50 10.88 -15.45 1.69
C GLU A 50 9.78 -14.43 1.98
N PRO A 51 8.81 -14.74 2.87
CA PRO A 51 7.80 -13.77 3.27
C PRO A 51 8.46 -12.55 3.92
N ALA A 52 8.12 -11.36 3.43
CA ALA A 52 8.65 -10.12 3.99
C ALA A 52 8.07 -9.88 5.39
N ASP A 53 8.90 -9.87 6.42
CA ASP A 53 8.50 -9.58 7.81
C ASP A 53 8.80 -8.13 8.23
N THR A 54 9.40 -7.34 7.33
CA THR A 54 9.81 -5.94 7.55
C THR A 54 10.11 -5.23 6.23
N LEU A 55 10.37 -3.92 6.30
CA LEU A 55 10.65 -3.08 5.12
C LEU A 55 12.00 -3.42 4.47
N PHE A 56 12.98 -3.80 5.27
CA PHE A 56 14.31 -4.13 4.79
C PHE A 56 14.45 -5.63 4.52
N THR A 57 15.21 -5.96 3.48
CA THR A 57 15.65 -7.35 3.28
C THR A 57 16.46 -7.83 4.50
N PRO A 58 16.38 -9.12 4.88
CA PRO A 58 17.24 -9.71 5.92
C PRO A 58 18.75 -9.46 5.71
N LEU A 59 19.17 -9.24 4.46
CA LEU A 59 20.56 -8.93 4.12
C LEU A 59 21.03 -7.54 4.62
N ALA A 60 20.10 -6.64 4.94
CA ALA A 60 20.40 -5.32 5.49
C ALA A 60 20.61 -5.38 7.01
N THR A 61 21.58 -6.18 7.46
CA THR A 61 21.77 -6.60 8.86
C THR A 61 21.86 -5.45 9.87
N THR A 62 22.34 -4.28 9.44
CA THR A 62 22.46 -3.08 10.30
C THR A 62 21.11 -2.43 10.62
N TRP A 63 20.12 -2.55 9.74
CA TRP A 63 18.86 -1.83 9.83
C TRP A 63 17.63 -2.73 9.93
N VAL A 64 17.80 -4.03 9.70
CA VAL A 64 16.69 -4.98 9.72
C VAL A 64 16.16 -5.18 11.14
N VAL A 65 14.85 -5.06 11.28
CA VAL A 65 14.09 -5.46 12.47
C VAL A 65 13.15 -6.56 12.02
N ARG A 66 13.21 -7.74 12.65
CA ARG A 66 12.42 -8.91 12.26
C ARG A 66 11.06 -8.93 12.93
N GLY A 67 10.10 -9.63 12.30
CA GLY A 67 8.77 -9.88 12.87
C GLY A 67 7.89 -8.64 13.02
N LEU A 68 8.10 -7.59 12.22
CA LEU A 68 7.36 -6.33 12.31
C LEU A 68 5.98 -6.44 11.64
N TRP A 69 5.89 -7.27 10.60
CA TRP A 69 4.65 -7.54 9.88
C TRP A 69 4.20 -8.98 10.13
N THR A 70 2.97 -9.10 10.63
CA THR A 70 2.30 -10.37 10.90
C THR A 70 0.94 -10.40 10.20
N THR A 71 0.36 -11.59 10.11
CA THR A 71 -1.00 -11.80 9.61
C THR A 71 -1.91 -12.07 10.80
N ASP A 72 -3.03 -11.34 10.88
CA ASP A 72 -4.06 -11.47 11.92
C ASP A 72 -5.39 -10.93 11.36
N GLU A 73 -6.15 -11.81 10.71
CA GLU A 73 -7.41 -11.46 10.02
C GLU A 73 -8.50 -10.99 11.00
N ASP A 74 -8.54 -11.57 12.20
CA ASP A 74 -9.49 -11.20 13.25
C ASP A 74 -9.24 -9.76 13.71
N ARG A 75 -7.97 -9.43 14.00
CA ARG A 75 -7.58 -8.08 14.38
C ARG A 75 -7.76 -7.09 13.22
N ALA A 76 -7.49 -7.49 11.99
CA ALA A 76 -7.75 -6.65 10.81
C ALA A 76 -9.24 -6.28 10.71
N THR A 77 -10.12 -7.26 10.88
CA THR A 77 -11.58 -7.06 10.84
C THR A 77 -12.07 -6.17 11.97
N GLU A 78 -11.53 -6.33 13.18
CA GLU A 78 -11.83 -5.48 14.33
C GLU A 78 -11.45 -4.02 14.05
N LEU A 79 -10.22 -3.78 13.55
CA LEU A 79 -9.73 -2.43 13.23
C LEU A 79 -10.55 -1.76 12.13
N VAL A 80 -10.98 -2.51 11.10
CA VAL A 80 -11.86 -1.99 10.06
C VAL A 80 -13.22 -1.61 10.65
N THR A 81 -13.79 -2.45 11.51
CA THR A 81 -15.08 -2.20 12.15
C THR A 81 -15.06 -0.95 13.03
N GLN A 82 -13.96 -0.72 13.77
CA GLN A 82 -13.77 0.48 14.58
C GLN A 82 -13.69 1.77 13.74
N VAL A 83 -13.21 1.68 12.50
CA VAL A 83 -13.11 2.84 11.61
C VAL A 83 -14.36 3.05 10.75
N LYS A 84 -15.20 2.03 10.55
CA LYS A 84 -16.41 2.05 9.71
C LYS A 84 -17.48 3.03 10.22
N ALA A 85 -17.22 4.32 10.02
CA ALA A 85 -18.20 5.41 10.00
C ALA A 85 -18.63 5.66 8.54
N GLY A 86 -19.51 4.79 8.04
CA GLY A 86 -20.54 5.14 7.05
C GLY A 86 -20.16 5.63 5.64
N THR A 87 -18.89 5.59 5.19
CA THR A 87 -18.56 6.05 3.83
C THR A 87 -17.67 5.05 3.08
N PRO A 88 -18.03 4.62 1.85
CA PRO A 88 -17.15 3.84 1.00
C PRO A 88 -15.83 4.58 0.76
N HIS A 89 -14.72 3.89 0.94
CA HIS A 89 -13.39 4.43 0.70
C HIS A 89 -12.90 3.96 -0.66
N LYS A 90 -12.79 4.88 -1.62
CA LYS A 90 -12.18 4.60 -2.92
C LYS A 90 -10.66 4.52 -2.79
N VAL A 91 -10.09 3.44 -3.33
CA VAL A 91 -8.64 3.20 -3.44
C VAL A 91 -8.31 2.97 -4.91
N VAL A 92 -7.26 3.63 -5.38
CA VAL A 92 -6.75 3.41 -6.74
C VAL A 92 -5.37 2.78 -6.62
N PHE A 93 -5.19 1.63 -7.27
CA PHE A 93 -3.87 1.03 -7.47
C PHE A 93 -3.38 1.41 -8.87
N ALA A 94 -2.45 2.35 -8.92
CA ALA A 94 -1.71 2.70 -10.12
C ALA A 94 -0.65 1.62 -10.40
N VAL A 95 -0.93 0.74 -11.35
CA VAL A 95 -0.03 -0.36 -11.73
C VAL A 95 0.58 -0.03 -13.09
N ASN A 96 1.90 -0.14 -13.18
CA ASN A 96 2.61 0.02 -14.45
C ASN A 96 2.24 -1.12 -15.41
N SER A 97 1.67 -0.81 -16.57
CA SER A 97 1.19 -1.79 -17.55
C SER A 97 2.31 -2.70 -18.07
N ALA A 98 3.53 -2.19 -18.21
CA ALA A 98 4.68 -2.97 -18.66
C ALA A 98 5.14 -3.99 -17.61
N LEU A 99 4.87 -3.75 -16.32
CA LEU A 99 5.14 -4.69 -15.23
C LEU A 99 3.96 -5.61 -14.96
N ALA A 100 2.73 -5.17 -15.21
CA ALA A 100 1.52 -5.96 -14.96
C ALA A 100 1.51 -7.29 -15.75
N ASN A 101 2.09 -7.30 -16.96
CA ASN A 101 2.23 -8.52 -17.77
C ASN A 101 3.42 -9.40 -17.35
N ARG A 102 4.27 -8.93 -16.44
CA ARG A 102 5.35 -9.73 -15.85
C ARG A 102 4.83 -10.39 -14.59
N TRP A 103 5.14 -11.68 -14.45
CA TRP A 103 4.95 -12.34 -13.17
C TRP A 103 5.77 -11.58 -12.08
N SER A 104 5.19 -11.23 -10.93
CA SER A 104 3.89 -11.59 -10.35
C SER A 104 2.98 -10.38 -10.05
N TYR A 105 3.24 -9.23 -10.65
CA TYR A 105 2.68 -7.93 -10.21
C TYR A 105 1.16 -7.85 -10.30
N LYS A 106 0.55 -8.29 -11.42
CA LYS A 106 -0.90 -8.23 -11.60
C LYS A 106 -1.65 -9.16 -10.63
N PRO A 107 -1.29 -10.46 -10.50
CA PRO A 107 -1.90 -11.34 -9.50
C PRO A 107 -1.86 -10.78 -8.08
N ILE A 108 -0.72 -10.21 -7.65
CA ILE A 108 -0.62 -9.58 -6.33
C ILE A 108 -1.58 -8.40 -6.20
N ALA A 109 -1.66 -7.53 -7.22
CA ALA A 109 -2.58 -6.40 -7.20
C ALA A 109 -4.05 -6.85 -7.12
N GLU A 110 -4.42 -7.95 -7.78
CA GLU A 110 -5.77 -8.53 -7.74
C GLU A 110 -6.09 -9.14 -6.37
N ILE A 111 -5.14 -9.82 -5.73
CA ILE A 111 -5.29 -10.32 -4.35
C ILE A 111 -5.49 -9.16 -3.39
N LEU A 112 -4.66 -8.12 -3.46
CA LEU A 112 -4.82 -6.92 -2.63
C LEU A 112 -6.16 -6.22 -2.89
N GLN A 113 -6.65 -6.22 -4.14
CA GLN A 113 -7.97 -5.71 -4.49
C GLN A 113 -9.07 -6.53 -3.78
N TRP A 114 -8.94 -7.85 -3.76
CA TRP A 114 -9.89 -8.76 -3.11
C TRP A 114 -9.95 -8.53 -1.60
N GLU A 115 -8.79 -8.52 -0.92
CA GLU A 115 -8.72 -8.29 0.53
C GLU A 115 -9.36 -6.96 0.95
N LEU A 116 -9.06 -5.90 0.21
CA LEU A 116 -9.63 -4.58 0.46
C LEU A 116 -11.13 -4.51 0.17
N LYS A 117 -11.63 -5.24 -0.84
CA LYS A 117 -13.07 -5.33 -1.11
C LYS A 117 -13.81 -5.98 0.06
N ALA A 118 -13.25 -7.01 0.69
CA ALA A 118 -13.84 -7.63 1.89
C ALA A 118 -14.00 -6.61 3.05
N PHE A 119 -13.11 -5.62 3.12
CA PHE A 119 -13.20 -4.52 4.08
C PHE A 119 -14.15 -3.38 3.66
N GLY A 120 -14.76 -3.45 2.48
CA GLY A 120 -15.71 -2.45 1.97
C GLY A 120 -15.06 -1.27 1.25
N PHE A 121 -13.81 -1.42 0.78
CA PHE A 121 -13.19 -0.45 -0.09
C PHE A 121 -13.64 -0.65 -1.55
N GLU A 122 -13.84 0.44 -2.27
CA GLU A 122 -13.99 0.41 -3.73
C GLU A 122 -12.60 0.52 -4.33
N VAL A 123 -12.07 -0.59 -4.84
CA VAL A 123 -10.69 -0.65 -5.33
C VAL A 123 -10.64 -0.70 -6.85
N GLU A 124 -10.02 0.30 -7.46
CA GLU A 124 -9.79 0.39 -8.90
C GLU A 124 -8.34 -0.01 -9.23
N LEU A 125 -8.14 -1.00 -10.09
CA LEU A 125 -6.84 -1.31 -10.68
C LEU A 125 -6.66 -0.47 -11.95
N LYS A 126 -5.82 0.56 -11.89
CA LYS A 126 -5.56 1.44 -13.03
C LYS A 126 -4.22 1.08 -13.67
N LEU A 127 -4.28 0.40 -14.81
CA LEU A 127 -3.12 0.10 -15.64
C LEU A 127 -2.67 1.38 -16.36
N LEU A 128 -1.42 1.78 -16.12
CA LEU A 128 -0.84 3.01 -16.66
C LEU A 128 0.44 2.71 -17.43
N GLU A 129 0.57 3.31 -18.61
CA GLU A 129 1.84 3.34 -19.34
C GLU A 129 2.92 4.07 -18.53
N MET A 130 4.20 3.73 -18.77
CA MET A 130 5.34 4.18 -17.96
C MET A 130 5.35 5.70 -17.69
N GLY A 131 5.06 6.52 -18.70
CA GLY A 131 5.00 7.98 -18.54
C GLY A 131 3.89 8.43 -17.58
N ALA A 132 2.68 7.89 -17.74
CA ALA A 132 1.53 8.22 -16.89
C ALA A 132 1.71 7.68 -15.45
N TRP A 133 2.28 6.47 -15.32
CA TRP A 133 2.60 5.88 -14.02
C TRP A 133 3.60 6.73 -13.24
N ASN A 134 4.69 7.19 -13.89
CA ASN A 134 5.67 8.06 -13.26
C ASN A 134 5.05 9.37 -12.76
N GLU A 135 4.16 9.99 -13.54
CA GLU A 135 3.48 11.21 -13.14
C GLU A 135 2.50 10.98 -11.97
N ALA A 136 1.76 9.86 -11.98
CA ALA A 136 0.89 9.48 -10.87
C ALA A 136 1.68 9.30 -9.56
N VAL A 137 2.81 8.59 -9.62
CA VAL A 137 3.70 8.40 -8.45
C VAL A 137 4.25 9.72 -7.93
N LYS A 138 4.71 10.63 -8.81
CA LYS A 138 5.20 11.95 -8.41
C LYS A 138 4.12 12.79 -7.73
N LYS A 139 2.87 12.69 -8.18
CA LYS A 139 1.73 13.45 -7.65
C LYS A 139 1.09 12.80 -6.41
N GLY A 140 1.39 11.53 -6.12
CA GLY A 140 0.76 10.77 -5.03
C GLY A 140 -0.70 10.40 -5.34
N GLU A 141 -1.00 10.15 -6.61
CA GLU A 141 -2.32 9.75 -7.11
C GLU A 141 -2.61 8.28 -6.89
#